data_AF-A0A9D2F701-F1
#
_entry.id   AF-A0A9D2F701-F1
#
_cell.length_a   1.000
_cell.length_b   1.000
_cell.length_c   1.000
_cell.angle_alpha   90.00
_cell.angle_beta   90.00
_cell.angle_gamma   90.00
#
_symmetry.space_group_name_H-M   'P 1'
#
loop_
_entity.id
_entity.type
_entity.pdbx_description
1 polymer ?
#
loop_
_entity_poly.entity_id
_entity_poly.type
_entity_poly.pdbx_seq_one_letter_code
_entity_poly.pdbx_strand_id
1 'polypeptide(L)'
;MPAEFINFIGFFEQEKLKIPVHVVTFDEPTYEKMTLHSVILAGFQATYCRVLIEKSPANTCHFPILDEAIESYLALQQKDNPLTRFIQANQALEIEALVSELMTNFPQYGYGDIQYEELIQDVKNNAKDN
;
A
#
# COMPACT_ATOMS: atom_id res chain seq x y z
N MET A 1 2.09 1.66 2.19
CA MET A 1 1.07 1.95 3.23
C MET A 1 0.65 0.74 4.08
N PRO A 2 0.21 -0.42 3.51
CA PRO A 2 -0.23 -1.55 4.35
C PRO A 2 0.90 -2.26 5.09
N ALA A 3 2.11 -2.28 4.55
CA ALA A 3 3.25 -2.91 5.23
C ALA A 3 3.64 -2.17 6.51
N GLU A 4 3.65 -0.84 6.47
CA GLU A 4 3.95 0.01 7.61
C GLU A 4 2.88 -0.13 8.70
N PHE A 5 1.60 -0.11 8.29
CA PHE A 5 0.48 -0.28 9.20
C PHE A 5 0.48 -1.64 9.89
N ILE A 6 0.66 -2.74 9.14
CA ILE A 6 0.70 -4.11 9.69
C ILE A 6 1.87 -4.26 10.66
N ASN A 7 3.03 -3.70 10.33
CA ASN A 7 4.19 -3.72 11.22
C ASN A 7 3.90 -3.01 12.55
N PHE A 8 3.33 -1.80 12.48
CA PHE A 8 3.03 -1.00 13.67
C PHE A 8 1.95 -1.63 14.57
N ILE A 9 0.87 -2.12 13.98
CA ILE A 9 -0.20 -2.78 14.74
C ILE A 9 0.25 -4.15 15.28
N GLY A 10 1.04 -4.91 14.52
CA GLY A 10 1.64 -6.16 14.99
C GLY A 10 2.55 -5.95 16.20
N PHE A 11 3.35 -4.87 16.19
CA PHE A 11 4.15 -4.47 17.35
C PHE A 11 3.27 -4.16 18.58
N PHE A 12 2.19 -3.42 18.42
CA PHE A 12 1.27 -3.13 19.53
C PHE A 12 0.58 -4.36 20.11
N GLU A 13 0.24 -5.33 19.27
CA GLU A 13 -0.25 -6.62 19.72
C GLU A 13 0.81 -7.36 20.56
N GLN A 14 2.07 -7.38 20.12
CA GLN A 14 3.17 -8.03 20.83
C GLN A 14 3.44 -7.41 22.21
N GLU A 15 3.33 -6.09 22.31
CA GLU A 15 3.47 -5.35 23.57
C GLU A 15 2.27 -5.53 24.52
N LYS A 16 1.25 -6.31 24.10
CA LYS A 16 0.04 -6.61 24.89
C LYS A 16 -0.65 -5.36 25.42
N LEU A 17 -0.66 -4.32 24.60
CA LEU A 17 -1.34 -3.07 24.92
C LEU A 17 -2.83 -3.35 25.14
N LYS A 18 -3.29 -3.08 26.37
CA LYS A 18 -4.71 -3.23 26.75
C LYS A 18 -5.55 -2.00 26.43
N ILE A 19 -5.04 -1.11 25.60
CA ILE A 19 -5.72 0.12 25.21
C ILE A 19 -6.52 -0.10 23.92
N PRO A 20 -7.73 0.47 23.80
CA PRO A 20 -8.45 0.48 22.54
C PRO A 20 -7.64 1.19 21.46
N VAL A 21 -7.50 0.57 20.29
CA VAL A 21 -6.90 1.21 19.12
C VAL A 21 -8.01 1.69 18.20
N HIS A 22 -7.92 2.95 17.83
CA HIS A 22 -8.84 3.57 16.89
C HIS A 22 -8.07 4.04 15.67
N VAL A 23 -8.50 3.57 14.49
CA VAL A 23 -7.97 4.02 13.20
C VAL A 23 -8.96 4.99 12.60
N VAL A 24 -8.46 6.14 12.20
CA VAL A 24 -9.26 7.17 11.53
C VAL A 24 -8.81 7.23 10.08
N THR A 25 -9.75 7.04 9.17
CA THR A 25 -9.53 7.27 7.74
C THR A 25 -10.01 8.67 7.38
N PHE A 26 -9.27 9.32 6.49
CA PHE A 26 -9.59 10.63 5.96
C PHE A 26 -9.69 10.53 4.45
N ASP A 27 -10.55 11.35 3.86
CA ASP A 27 -10.58 11.56 2.42
C ASP A 27 -9.49 12.56 2.04
N GLU A 28 -8.57 12.17 1.14
CA GLU A 28 -7.66 13.13 0.51
C GLU A 28 -8.25 13.53 -0.85
N PRO A 29 -8.45 14.82 -1.14
CA PRO A 29 -7.73 15.99 -0.58
C PRO A 29 -8.50 16.80 0.48
N THR A 30 -9.73 16.42 0.82
CA THR A 30 -10.62 17.26 1.66
C THR A 30 -10.24 17.23 3.15
N TYR A 31 -9.48 16.22 3.57
CA TYR A 31 -9.17 15.88 4.95
C TYR A 31 -10.41 15.73 5.85
N GLU A 32 -11.57 15.49 5.25
CA GLU A 32 -12.77 15.19 5.99
C GLU A 32 -12.66 13.79 6.59
N LYS A 33 -13.01 13.66 7.88
CA LYS A 33 -13.00 12.37 8.56
C LYS A 33 -14.00 11.44 7.90
N MET A 34 -13.52 10.38 7.29
CA MET A 34 -14.35 9.44 6.55
C MET A 34 -14.93 8.38 7.49
N THR A 35 -14.12 7.71 8.30
CA THR A 35 -14.62 6.66 9.21
C THR A 35 -13.70 6.48 10.43
N LEU A 36 -14.30 6.14 11.58
CA LEU A 36 -13.59 5.70 12.78
C LEU A 36 -13.75 4.18 12.91
N HIS A 37 -12.64 3.46 12.93
CA HIS A 37 -12.61 2.02 13.10
C HIS A 37 -12.07 1.67 14.48
N SER A 38 -12.81 0.87 15.24
CA SER A 38 -12.29 0.28 16.47
C SER A 38 -11.59 -1.02 16.12
N VAL A 39 -10.29 -1.10 16.40
CA VAL A 39 -9.45 -2.23 16.03
C VAL A 39 -9.19 -3.08 17.27
N ILE A 40 -9.49 -4.37 17.16
CA ILE A 40 -9.12 -5.37 18.15
C ILE A 40 -7.72 -5.86 17.81
N LEU A 41 -6.75 -5.63 18.69
CA LEU A 41 -5.36 -6.10 18.54
C LEU A 41 -5.27 -7.62 18.72
N ALA A 42 -5.69 -8.37 17.71
CA ALA A 42 -5.63 -9.83 17.69
C ALA A 42 -5.40 -10.35 16.27
N GLY A 43 -4.39 -11.20 16.11
CA GLY A 43 -4.06 -11.86 14.84
C GLY A 43 -3.17 -11.07 13.90
N PHE A 44 -2.75 -9.85 14.26
CA PHE A 44 -1.88 -9.02 13.42
C PHE A 44 -0.45 -9.55 13.31
N GLN A 45 0.05 -10.27 14.32
CA GLN A 45 1.31 -11.02 14.18
C GLN A 45 1.23 -12.08 13.07
N ALA A 46 0.12 -12.82 12.99
CA ALA A 46 -0.08 -13.82 11.94
C ALA A 46 -0.23 -13.14 10.57
N THR A 47 -0.98 -12.04 10.50
CA THR A 47 -1.09 -11.20 9.30
C THR A 47 0.26 -10.68 8.84
N TYR A 48 1.11 -10.21 9.76
CA TYR A 48 2.47 -9.77 9.47
C TYR A 48 3.29 -10.87 8.79
N CYS A 49 3.33 -12.06 9.39
CA CYS A 49 4.07 -13.18 8.80
C CYS A 49 3.54 -13.52 7.41
N ARG A 50 2.22 -13.64 7.27
CA ARG A 50 1.60 -14.09 6.03
C ARG A 50 1.74 -13.08 4.88
N VAL A 51 1.55 -11.80 5.17
CA VAL A 51 1.57 -10.74 4.14
C VAL A 51 2.99 -10.26 3.86
N LEU A 52 3.79 -9.98 4.89
CA LEU A 52 5.09 -9.31 4.72
C LEU A 52 6.24 -10.29 4.53
N ILE A 53 6.18 -11.47 5.14
CA ILE A 53 7.22 -12.50 5.01
C ILE A 53 6.87 -13.47 3.89
N GLU A 54 5.69 -14.09 3.94
CA GLU A 54 5.28 -15.12 2.97
C GLU A 54 4.71 -14.54 1.66
N LYS A 55 4.46 -13.23 1.60
CA LYS A 55 3.86 -12.53 0.44
C LYS A 55 2.55 -13.17 -0.01
N SER A 56 1.71 -13.56 0.93
CA SER A 56 0.44 -14.24 0.68
C SER A 56 -0.75 -13.53 1.32
N PRO A 57 -1.97 -13.71 0.80
CA PRO A 57 -3.15 -13.07 1.35
C PRO A 57 -3.43 -13.51 2.79
N ALA A 58 -3.92 -12.57 3.58
CA ALA A 58 -4.43 -12.80 4.91
C ALA A 58 -5.78 -12.11 5.05
N ASN A 59 -6.76 -12.80 5.62
CA ASN A 59 -8.03 -12.18 5.98
C ASN A 59 -7.88 -11.55 7.36
N THR A 60 -7.97 -10.24 7.40
CA THR A 60 -8.03 -9.49 8.64
C THR A 60 -9.50 -9.39 9.03
N CYS A 61 -10.04 -10.47 9.62
CA CYS A 61 -11.46 -10.67 9.96
C CYS A 61 -12.19 -9.48 10.66
N HIS A 62 -11.44 -8.47 11.10
CA HIS A 62 -11.92 -7.33 11.87
C HIS A 62 -11.59 -5.96 11.27
N PHE A 63 -10.93 -5.89 10.11
CA PHE A 63 -10.61 -4.59 9.49
C PHE A 63 -10.62 -4.64 7.94
N PRO A 64 -11.81 -4.64 7.30
CA PRO A 64 -11.96 -4.84 5.85
C PRO A 64 -11.13 -3.90 4.97
N ILE A 65 -10.92 -2.65 5.40
CA ILE A 65 -10.08 -1.68 4.66
C ILE A 65 -8.63 -2.19 4.54
N LEU A 66 -8.15 -2.91 5.54
CA LEU A 66 -6.83 -3.51 5.48
C LEU A 66 -6.77 -4.69 4.52
N ASP A 67 -7.86 -5.43 4.32
CA ASP A 67 -7.90 -6.52 3.33
C ASP A 67 -7.68 -5.96 1.91
N GLU A 68 -8.39 -4.89 1.53
CA GLU A 68 -8.22 -4.21 0.24
C GLU A 68 -6.80 -3.63 0.07
N ALA A 69 -6.24 -3.08 1.15
CA ALA A 69 -4.87 -2.57 1.13
C ALA A 69 -3.83 -3.70 0.98
N ILE A 70 -4.02 -4.84 1.65
CA ILE A 70 -3.17 -6.04 1.52
C ILE A 70 -3.18 -6.54 0.08
N GLU A 71 -4.36 -6.67 -0.54
CA GLU A 71 -4.49 -7.11 -1.93
C GLU A 71 -3.75 -6.16 -2.88
N SER A 72 -3.96 -4.85 -2.72
CA SER A 72 -3.28 -3.82 -3.50
C SER A 72 -1.76 -3.92 -3.35
N TYR A 73 -1.25 -4.12 -2.14
CA TYR A 73 0.18 -4.29 -1.88
C TYR A 73 0.76 -5.55 -2.54
N LEU A 74 0.08 -6.69 -2.42
CA LEU A 74 0.53 -7.94 -3.01
C LEU A 74 0.53 -7.86 -4.55
N ALA A 75 -0.44 -7.16 -5.14
CA ALA A 75 -0.45 -6.89 -6.58
C ALA A 75 0.81 -6.13 -7.03
N LEU A 76 1.28 -5.16 -6.23
CA LEU A 76 2.49 -4.40 -6.54
C LEU A 76 3.80 -5.21 -6.38
N GLN A 77 3.79 -6.31 -5.63
CA GLN A 77 4.96 -7.19 -5.53
C GLN A 77 5.21 -8.00 -6.82
N GLN A 78 4.24 -8.04 -7.74
CA GLN A 78 4.40 -8.70 -9.02
C GLN A 78 5.21 -7.81 -9.98
N LYS A 79 6.16 -8.43 -10.71
CA LYS A 79 6.96 -7.73 -11.72
C LYS A 79 6.11 -7.08 -12.81
N ASP A 80 4.99 -7.73 -13.14
CA ASP A 80 3.97 -7.20 -14.03
C ASP A 80 2.73 -6.85 -13.21
N ASN A 81 2.54 -5.56 -12.96
CA ASN A 81 1.45 -5.02 -12.18
C ASN A 81 0.83 -3.79 -12.89
N PRO A 82 -0.33 -3.28 -12.42
CA PRO A 82 -1.00 -2.16 -13.08
C PRO A 82 -0.13 -0.92 -13.26
N LEU A 83 0.73 -0.60 -12.29
CA LEU A 83 1.64 0.55 -12.36
C LEU A 83 2.73 0.34 -13.40
N THR A 84 3.39 -0.83 -13.39
CA THR A 84 4.47 -1.11 -14.36
C THR A 84 3.94 -1.13 -15.79
N ARG A 85 2.73 -1.69 -16.01
CA ARG A 85 2.07 -1.66 -17.33
C ARG A 85 1.76 -0.24 -17.79
N PHE A 86 1.24 0.58 -16.88
CA PHE A 86 0.95 1.98 -17.18
C PHE A 86 2.21 2.77 -17.54
N ILE A 87 3.30 2.60 -16.77
CA ILE A 87 4.58 3.25 -17.03
C ILE A 87 5.16 2.78 -18.38
N GLN A 88 5.09 1.48 -18.67
CA GLN A 88 5.55 0.91 -19.94
C GLN A 88 4.76 1.44 -21.14
N ALA A 89 3.44 1.58 -21.01
CA ALA A 89 2.59 2.13 -22.07
C ALA A 89 2.86 3.62 -22.35
N ASN A 90 3.42 4.34 -21.37
CA ASN A 90 3.64 5.78 -21.42
C ASN A 90 5.12 6.18 -21.34
N GLN A 91 6.05 5.33 -21.82
CA GLN A 91 7.51 5.57 -21.72
C GLN A 91 8.00 6.88 -22.36
N ALA A 92 7.25 7.42 -23.32
CA ALA A 92 7.57 8.66 -24.01
C ALA A 92 7.34 9.91 -23.15
N LEU A 93 6.59 9.81 -22.05
CA LEU A 93 6.37 10.91 -21.12
C LEU A 93 7.62 11.14 -20.25
N GLU A 94 7.88 12.40 -19.94
CA GLU A 94 8.85 12.82 -18.92
C GLU A 94 8.46 12.29 -17.53
N ILE A 95 9.42 12.18 -16.63
CA ILE A 95 9.22 11.55 -15.31
C ILE A 95 8.15 12.30 -14.52
N GLU A 96 8.21 13.63 -14.46
CA GLU A 96 7.28 14.46 -13.70
C GLU A 96 5.84 14.33 -14.22
N ALA A 97 5.67 14.21 -15.54
CA ALA A 97 4.36 14.00 -16.15
C ALA A 97 3.80 12.61 -15.80
N LEU A 98 4.64 11.57 -15.81
CA LEU A 98 4.25 10.23 -15.38
C LEU A 98 3.86 10.18 -13.90
N VAL A 99 4.58 10.88 -13.03
CA VAL A 99 4.23 10.96 -11.59
C VAL A 99 2.83 11.57 -11.43
N SER A 100 2.57 12.70 -12.09
CA SER A 100 1.25 13.35 -12.05
C SER A 100 0.12 12.44 -12.53
N GLU A 101 0.34 11.71 -13.63
CA GLU A 101 -0.63 10.73 -14.14
C GLU A 101 -0.82 9.55 -13.18
N LEU A 102 0.24 9.06 -12.55
CA LEU A 102 0.16 7.94 -11.61
C LEU A 102 -0.58 8.31 -10.33
N MET A 103 -0.31 9.50 -9.78
CA MET A 103 -1.02 10.01 -8.61
C MET A 103 -2.51 10.20 -8.89
N THR A 104 -2.85 10.61 -10.12
CA THR A 104 -4.25 10.86 -10.53
C THR A 104 -5.01 9.55 -10.79
N ASN A 105 -4.39 8.60 -11.50
CA ASN A 105 -5.07 7.38 -11.95
C ASN A 105 -4.97 6.23 -10.94
N PHE A 106 -4.01 6.29 -10.01
CA PHE A 106 -3.77 5.22 -9.05
C PHE A 106 -3.65 5.68 -7.59
N PRO A 107 -4.55 6.55 -7.08
CA PRO A 107 -4.48 7.04 -5.70
C PRO A 107 -4.60 5.91 -4.66
N GLN A 108 -5.27 4.81 -5.00
CA GLN A 108 -5.51 3.67 -4.09
C GLN A 108 -4.23 2.96 -3.60
N TYR A 109 -3.10 3.11 -4.29
CA TYR A 109 -1.84 2.53 -3.83
C TYR A 109 -1.14 3.38 -2.76
N GLY A 110 -1.55 4.64 -2.60
CA GLY A 110 -1.04 5.53 -1.57
C GLY A 110 0.45 5.81 -1.67
N TYR A 111 0.99 5.81 -2.89
CA TYR A 111 2.38 6.18 -3.16
C TYR A 111 2.49 7.70 -3.24
N GLY A 112 3.53 8.24 -2.61
CA GLY A 112 3.94 9.63 -2.80
C GLY A 112 4.65 9.84 -4.15
N ASP A 113 4.91 11.11 -4.46
CA ASP A 113 5.68 11.55 -5.62
C ASP A 113 7.05 10.86 -5.71
N ILE A 114 7.85 10.88 -4.64
CA ILE A 114 9.18 10.25 -4.58
C ILE A 114 9.10 8.75 -4.88
N GLN A 115 8.10 8.06 -4.32
CA GLN A 115 7.94 6.61 -4.51
C GLN A 115 7.54 6.28 -5.96
N TYR A 116 6.74 7.14 -6.59
CA TYR A 116 6.42 6.99 -8.00
C TYR A 116 7.62 7.30 -8.89
N GLU A 117 8.43 8.31 -8.59
CA GLU A 117 9.67 8.62 -9.32
C GLU A 117 10.64 7.44 -9.30
N GLU A 118 10.89 6.85 -8.13
CA GLU A 118 11.74 5.66 -7.99
C GLU A 118 11.22 4.49 -8.83
N LEU A 119 9.92 4.20 -8.76
CA LEU A 119 9.29 3.15 -9.55
C LEU A 119 9.43 3.39 -11.06
N ILE A 120 9.20 4.62 -11.52
CA ILE A 120 9.33 4.98 -12.94
C ILE A 120 10.77 4.74 -13.40
N GLN A 121 11.75 5.16 -12.59
CA GLN A 121 13.16 5.01 -12.91
C GLN A 121 13.55 3.53 -13.03
N ASP A 122 13.10 2.70 -12.08
CA ASP A 122 13.33 1.26 -12.10
C ASP A 122 12.72 0.60 -13.34
N VAL A 123 11.48 0.95 -13.70
CA VAL A 123 10.81 0.40 -14.89
C VAL A 123 11.52 0.83 -16.17
N LYS A 124 11.88 2.12 -16.29
CA LYS A 124 12.57 2.66 -17.48
C LYS A 124 13.99 2.10 -17.63
N ASN A 125 14.71 1.85 -16.54
CA ASN A 125 16.04 1.24 -16.58
C ASN A 125 15.97 -0.23 -17.00
N ASN A 126 15.07 -1.01 -16.40
CA ASN A 126 14.87 -2.43 -16.76
C ASN A 126 14.38 -2.63 -18.21
N ALA A 127 13.75 -1.61 -18.82
CA ALA A 127 13.35 -1.65 -20.23
C ALA A 127 14.51 -1.41 -21.21
N LYS A 128 15.64 -0.83 -20.76
CA LYS A 128 16.82 -0.56 -21.60
C LYS A 128 17.81 -1.74 -21.64
N ASP A 129 17.71 -2.64 -20.68
CA ASP A 129 18.57 -3.82 -20.53
C ASP A 129 18.02 -5.08 -21.24
N ASN A 130 16.87 -4.97 -21.94
CA ASN A 130 16.28 -6.01 -22.81
C ASN A 130 16.33 -5.58 -24.27
#